data_AF-A0A829GJ01-F1
#
_entry.id   AF-A0A829GJ01-F1
#
_cell.length_a   1.000
_cell.length_b   1.000
_cell.length_c   1.000
_cell.angle_alpha   90.00
_cell.angle_beta   90.00
_cell.angle_gamma   90.00
#
_symmetry.space_group_name_H-M   'P 1'
#
loop_
_entity.id
_entity.type
_entity.pdbx_description
1 polymer ?
#
loop_
_entity_poly.entity_id
_entity_poly.type
_entity_poly.pdbx_seq_one_letter_code
_entity_poly.pdbx_strand_id
1 'polypeptide(L)'
;RGKDLASLTASSLAAYYQEMMQHDQVIITVLGDVDPKQVAALFADWPLDARSQTVPAVAFDLPTHPDVLTQTTKVNAQQAKFDLAYHVETDLMGPKYAATLVAEELFGGSSLSLLFTNVREKASLAYYASSMFDAFRGLMLVQTGIEGKDRQQVADLIRDQLAAVVNGDFSDALLKAVKDGILDHQRAAYDSPRFLTNQALYQLLVPDAPQNFDEFAQRI
;
A
#
# COMPACT_ATOMS: atom_id res chain seq x y z
N ARG A 1 15.50 -0.81 -15.69
CA ARG A 1 16.37 -0.48 -14.54
C ARG A 1 17.81 -0.20 -14.96
N GLY A 2 18.61 -1.14 -15.50
CA GLY A 2 20.01 -0.83 -15.88
C GLY A 2 20.19 0.06 -17.13
N LYS A 3 19.28 -0.02 -18.11
CA LYS A 3 19.37 0.77 -19.36
C LYS A 3 19.05 2.25 -19.16
N ASP A 4 18.09 2.56 -18.29
CA ASP A 4 17.61 3.92 -18.03
C ASP A 4 18.65 4.75 -17.23
N LEU A 5 19.55 4.07 -16.50
CA LEU A 5 20.63 4.70 -15.73
C LEU A 5 21.88 4.96 -16.58
N ALA A 6 22.06 4.24 -17.70
CA ALA A 6 23.29 4.27 -18.47
C ALA A 6 23.54 5.62 -19.18
N SER A 7 22.48 6.41 -19.40
CA SER A 7 22.55 7.75 -19.99
C SER A 7 22.73 8.88 -18.98
N LEU A 8 22.67 8.58 -17.67
CA LEU A 8 22.78 9.60 -16.64
C LEU A 8 24.22 10.09 -16.52
N THR A 9 24.37 11.41 -16.43
CA THR A 9 25.64 12.09 -16.24
C THR A 9 25.56 13.01 -15.02
N ALA A 10 26.71 13.42 -14.48
CA ALA A 10 26.74 14.42 -13.41
C ALA A 10 26.01 15.71 -13.83
N SER A 11 26.16 16.15 -15.09
CA SER A 11 25.51 17.33 -15.63
C SER A 11 23.98 17.18 -15.72
N SER A 12 23.47 16.02 -16.18
CA SER A 12 22.02 15.80 -16.25
C SER A 12 21.39 15.72 -14.86
N LEU A 13 22.08 15.13 -13.89
CA LEU A 13 21.62 15.09 -12.49
C LEU A 13 21.62 16.48 -11.86
N ALA A 14 22.65 17.29 -12.11
CA ALA A 14 22.72 18.67 -11.62
C ALA A 14 21.60 19.53 -12.23
N ALA A 15 21.31 19.36 -13.52
CA ALA A 15 20.20 20.04 -14.19
C ALA A 15 18.84 19.64 -13.58
N TYR A 16 18.59 18.34 -13.42
CA TYR A 16 17.36 17.85 -12.80
C TYR A 16 17.19 18.31 -11.34
N TYR A 17 18.28 18.35 -10.56
CA TYR A 17 18.25 18.91 -9.22
C TYR A 17 17.79 20.38 -9.22
N GLN A 18 18.33 21.20 -10.12
CA GLN A 18 17.92 22.61 -10.24
C GLN A 18 16.45 22.73 -10.63
N GLU A 19 15.98 21.91 -11.58
CA GLU A 19 14.58 21.84 -12.01
C GLU A 19 13.65 21.50 -10.84
N MET A 20 13.95 20.44 -10.09
CA MET A 20 13.18 20.00 -8.91
C MET A 20 13.11 21.10 -7.84
N MET A 21 14.24 21.75 -7.55
CA MET A 21 14.28 22.84 -6.56
C MET A 21 13.45 24.05 -7.00
N GLN A 22 13.41 24.36 -8.30
CA GLN A 22 12.69 25.51 -8.85
C GLN A 22 11.18 25.26 -9.02
N HIS A 23 10.77 24.04 -9.36
CA HIS A 23 9.42 23.80 -9.89
C HIS A 23 8.51 22.87 -9.07
N ASP A 24 9.07 21.96 -8.28
CA ASP A 24 8.25 20.96 -7.59
C ASP A 24 7.41 21.59 -6.46
N GLN A 25 6.68 20.79 -5.71
CA GLN A 25 6.08 21.22 -4.44
C GLN A 25 6.99 20.80 -3.28
N VAL A 26 7.02 21.58 -2.21
CA VAL A 26 7.85 21.32 -1.02
C VAL A 26 6.92 21.47 0.16
N ILE A 27 6.78 20.37 0.89
CA ILE A 27 5.98 20.28 2.10
C ILE A 27 6.95 19.89 3.21
N ILE A 28 7.01 20.72 4.25
CA ILE A 28 7.85 20.49 5.43
C ILE A 28 6.92 20.20 6.59
N THR A 29 6.96 18.96 7.09
CA THR A 29 6.22 18.58 8.29
C THR A 29 7.16 18.60 9.49
N VAL A 30 6.77 19.29 10.55
CA VAL A 30 7.51 19.36 11.81
C VAL A 30 6.63 18.82 12.93
N LEU A 31 7.18 17.91 13.72
CA LEU A 31 6.51 17.31 14.88
C LEU A 31 7.36 17.52 16.12
N GLY A 32 6.74 18.05 17.18
CA GLY A 32 7.38 18.25 18.48
C GLY A 32 6.71 19.38 19.25
N ASP A 33 7.27 19.68 20.42
CA ASP A 33 6.92 20.88 21.18
C ASP A 33 7.64 22.09 20.57
N VAL A 34 7.00 22.69 19.56
CA VAL A 34 7.58 23.79 18.78
C VAL A 34 6.55 24.90 18.57
N ASP A 35 7.03 26.14 18.55
CA ASP A 35 6.21 27.28 18.15
C ASP A 35 6.18 27.38 16.60
N PRO A 36 5.00 27.32 15.95
CA PRO A 36 4.91 27.37 14.49
C PRO A 36 5.54 28.62 13.85
N LYS A 37 5.51 29.78 14.53
CA LYS A 37 6.11 31.01 14.03
C LYS A 37 7.64 30.95 14.08
N GLN A 38 8.20 30.35 15.15
CA GLN A 38 9.65 30.15 15.24
C GLN A 38 10.13 29.18 14.17
N VAL A 39 9.39 28.08 13.95
CA VAL A 39 9.70 27.12 12.88
C VAL A 39 9.65 27.80 11.51
N ALA A 40 8.59 28.55 11.21
CA ALA A 40 8.47 29.27 9.94
C ALA A 40 9.64 30.26 9.71
N ALA A 41 10.11 30.93 10.77
CA ALA A 41 11.25 31.83 10.70
C ALA A 41 12.56 31.13 10.31
N LEU A 42 12.76 29.85 10.68
CA LEU A 42 13.94 29.08 10.29
C LEU A 42 14.03 28.82 8.78
N PHE A 43 12.88 28.82 8.09
CA PHE A 43 12.79 28.59 6.65
C PHE A 43 12.59 29.88 5.85
N ALA A 44 12.54 31.05 6.49
CA ALA A 44 12.24 32.32 5.84
C ALA A 44 13.30 32.71 4.79
N ASP A 45 14.57 32.36 5.04
CA ASP A 45 15.70 32.67 4.15
C ASP A 45 16.05 31.49 3.22
N TRP A 46 15.24 30.43 3.19
CA TRP A 46 15.48 29.34 2.24
C TRP A 46 15.28 29.84 0.80
N PRO A 47 16.17 29.47 -0.14
CA PRO A 47 16.10 29.92 -1.53
C PRO A 47 15.04 29.12 -2.30
N LEU A 48 13.80 29.16 -1.83
CA LEU A 48 12.63 28.57 -2.48
C LEU A 48 11.77 29.69 -3.03
N ASP A 49 11.78 29.84 -4.35
CA ASP A 49 10.92 30.77 -5.05
C ASP A 49 9.44 30.38 -4.89
N ALA A 50 8.54 31.33 -5.19
CA ALA A 50 7.11 31.06 -5.23
C ALA A 50 6.82 29.91 -6.20
N ARG A 51 6.08 28.90 -5.73
CA ARG A 51 5.77 27.67 -6.47
C ARG A 51 4.30 27.31 -6.36
N SER A 52 3.85 26.37 -7.19
CA SER A 52 2.46 25.93 -7.20
C SER A 52 2.03 25.39 -5.83
N GLN A 53 0.81 25.73 -5.40
CA GLN A 53 0.18 25.18 -4.19
C GLN A 53 -0.94 24.19 -4.51
N THR A 54 -1.12 23.86 -5.80
CA THR A 54 -2.14 22.91 -6.23
C THR A 54 -1.75 21.49 -5.83
N VAL A 55 -2.48 20.89 -4.89
CA VAL A 55 -2.30 19.49 -4.50
C VAL A 55 -2.48 18.61 -5.74
N PRO A 56 -1.46 17.82 -6.14
CA PRO A 56 -1.56 16.96 -7.30
C PRO A 56 -2.53 15.80 -7.04
N ALA A 57 -3.13 15.27 -8.10
CA ALA A 57 -3.83 14.00 -8.01
C ALA A 57 -2.82 12.91 -7.61
N VAL A 58 -3.02 12.31 -6.43
CA VAL A 58 -2.11 11.29 -5.88
C VAL A 58 -2.52 9.87 -6.26
N ALA A 59 -3.80 9.66 -6.61
CA ALA A 59 -4.24 8.41 -7.20
C ALA A 59 -3.87 8.35 -8.68
N PHE A 60 -3.44 7.17 -9.10
CA PHE A 60 -3.24 6.81 -10.49
C PHE A 60 -4.06 5.56 -10.79
N ASP A 61 -5.07 5.71 -11.64
CA ASP A 61 -5.86 4.56 -12.06
C ASP A 61 -5.10 3.75 -13.12
N LEU A 62 -4.87 2.46 -12.82
CA LEU A 62 -4.20 1.55 -13.74
C LEU A 62 -5.19 1.12 -14.83
N PRO A 63 -4.82 1.18 -16.12
CA PRO A 63 -5.66 0.67 -17.19
C PRO A 63 -6.06 -0.78 -16.92
N THR A 64 -7.36 -1.06 -16.99
CA THR A 64 -7.87 -2.42 -16.90
C THR A 64 -7.75 -3.11 -18.25
N HIS A 65 -7.49 -4.42 -18.22
CA HIS A 65 -7.45 -5.26 -19.40
C HIS A 65 -8.62 -6.25 -19.36
N PRO A 66 -9.26 -6.54 -20.50
CA PRO A 66 -10.35 -7.51 -20.55
C PRO A 66 -9.88 -8.93 -20.23
N ASP A 67 -8.60 -9.23 -20.51
CA ASP A 67 -7.98 -10.53 -20.31
C ASP A 67 -6.88 -10.48 -19.25
N VAL A 68 -6.70 -11.61 -18.55
CA VAL A 68 -5.59 -11.77 -17.59
C VAL A 68 -4.27 -11.87 -18.34
N LEU A 69 -3.39 -10.89 -18.14
CA LEU A 69 -2.03 -10.91 -18.68
C LEU A 69 -1.15 -11.86 -17.85
N THR A 70 -0.49 -12.80 -18.51
CA THR A 70 0.42 -13.76 -17.87
C THR A 70 1.84 -13.60 -18.39
N GLN A 71 2.80 -13.47 -17.48
CA GLN A 71 4.22 -13.50 -17.79
C GLN A 71 4.91 -14.61 -16.99
N THR A 72 5.81 -15.36 -17.63
CA THR A 72 6.60 -16.40 -16.97
C THR A 72 8.06 -16.25 -17.35
N THR A 73 8.93 -16.24 -16.35
CA THR A 73 10.38 -16.21 -16.53
C THR A 73 10.98 -17.42 -15.84
N LYS A 74 11.82 -18.18 -16.55
CA LYS A 74 12.57 -19.29 -15.96
C LYS A 74 13.87 -18.77 -15.38
N VAL A 75 14.07 -19.02 -14.09
CA VAL A 75 15.30 -18.71 -13.36
C VAL A 75 15.76 -19.94 -12.59
N ASN A 76 17.07 -20.05 -12.32
CA ASN A 76 17.57 -21.08 -11.43
C ASN A 76 17.31 -20.65 -9.98
N ALA A 77 16.20 -21.12 -9.40
CA ALA A 77 15.77 -20.80 -8.05
C ALA A 77 15.23 -22.05 -7.34
N GLN A 78 15.34 -22.07 -6.01
CA GLN A 78 14.88 -23.19 -5.17
C GLN A 78 13.35 -23.25 -5.05
N GLN A 79 12.64 -22.15 -5.31
CA GLN A 79 11.19 -22.06 -5.31
C GLN A 79 10.71 -21.23 -6.50
N ALA A 80 9.53 -21.56 -7.02
CA ALA A 80 8.85 -20.70 -7.98
C ALA A 80 8.13 -19.57 -7.23
N LYS A 81 8.14 -18.37 -7.81
CA LYS A 81 7.25 -17.28 -7.38
C LYS A 81 6.02 -17.28 -8.24
N PHE A 82 4.85 -17.37 -7.61
CA PHE A 82 3.57 -17.28 -8.29
C PHE A 82 2.77 -16.13 -7.68
N ASP A 83 2.75 -15.01 -8.42
CA ASP A 83 2.16 -13.77 -7.98
C ASP A 83 0.93 -13.45 -8.86
N LEU A 84 -0.10 -12.88 -8.25
CA LEU A 84 -1.33 -12.45 -8.91
C LEU A 84 -1.58 -10.98 -8.60
N ALA A 85 -2.17 -10.28 -9.56
CA ALA A 85 -2.50 -8.87 -9.44
C ALA A 85 -3.99 -8.68 -9.77
N TYR A 86 -4.70 -8.02 -8.87
CA TYR A 86 -6.12 -7.71 -9.01
C TYR A 86 -6.30 -6.20 -9.05
N HIS A 87 -7.12 -5.75 -10.00
CA HIS A 87 -7.65 -4.40 -9.97
C HIS A 87 -8.77 -4.33 -8.92
N VAL A 88 -8.76 -3.30 -8.09
CA VAL A 88 -9.72 -3.10 -7.00
C VAL A 88 -10.28 -1.69 -7.07
N GLU A 89 -11.59 -1.61 -7.30
CA GLU A 89 -12.32 -0.35 -7.25
C GLU A 89 -12.54 0.09 -5.79
N THR A 90 -11.87 1.17 -5.39
CA THR A 90 -11.97 1.76 -4.06
C THR A 90 -12.04 3.28 -4.15
N ASP A 91 -12.43 3.93 -3.05
CA ASP A 91 -12.08 5.34 -2.82
C ASP A 91 -10.68 5.45 -2.17
N LEU A 92 -10.12 6.66 -2.15
CA LEU A 92 -8.89 6.95 -1.42
C LEU A 92 -9.21 7.30 0.03
N MET A 93 -8.90 6.38 0.94
CA MET A 93 -9.06 6.58 2.38
C MET A 93 -10.52 6.82 2.84
N GLY A 94 -11.53 6.57 2.01
CA GLY A 94 -12.94 6.71 2.35
C GLY A 94 -13.56 5.42 2.92
N PRO A 95 -14.91 5.32 2.93
CA PRO A 95 -15.61 4.12 3.43
C PRO A 95 -15.31 2.85 2.63
N LYS A 96 -15.14 2.93 1.30
CA LYS A 96 -14.80 1.74 0.49
C LYS A 96 -13.39 1.26 0.80
N TYR A 97 -12.45 2.17 0.99
CA TYR A 97 -11.08 1.85 1.41
C TYR A 97 -11.06 1.05 2.72
N ALA A 98 -11.84 1.47 3.71
CA ALA A 98 -11.92 0.75 4.98
C ALA A 98 -12.45 -0.69 4.80
N ALA A 99 -13.48 -0.86 3.98
CA ALA A 99 -13.99 -2.19 3.64
C ALA A 99 -12.94 -3.03 2.87
N THR A 100 -12.21 -2.42 1.93
CA THR A 100 -11.13 -3.08 1.19
C THR A 100 -9.97 -3.47 2.10
N LEU A 101 -9.61 -2.65 3.09
CA LEU A 101 -8.57 -2.96 4.07
C LEU A 101 -8.95 -4.19 4.90
N VAL A 102 -10.19 -4.26 5.40
CA VAL A 102 -10.68 -5.43 6.13
C VAL A 102 -10.71 -6.68 5.23
N ALA A 103 -11.15 -6.54 3.99
CA ALA A 103 -11.16 -7.64 3.02
C ALA A 103 -9.75 -8.14 2.69
N GLU A 104 -8.78 -7.24 2.57
CA GLU A 104 -7.38 -7.54 2.33
C GLU A 104 -6.78 -8.34 3.52
N GLU A 105 -7.03 -7.89 4.74
CA GLU A 105 -6.52 -8.54 5.96
C GLU A 105 -7.15 -9.93 6.19
N LEU A 106 -8.43 -10.11 5.81
CA LEU A 106 -9.10 -11.41 5.75
C LEU A 106 -8.53 -12.31 4.65
N PHE A 107 -8.23 -11.75 3.49
CA PHE A 107 -7.76 -12.50 2.33
C PHE A 107 -6.32 -12.98 2.52
N GLY A 108 -5.38 -12.06 2.76
CA GLY A 108 -3.95 -12.36 2.85
C GLY A 108 -3.07 -11.37 3.62
N GLY A 109 -3.62 -10.28 4.16
CA GLY A 109 -2.85 -9.23 4.85
C GLY A 109 -2.37 -9.61 6.26
N SER A 110 -3.09 -10.51 6.93
CA SER A 110 -2.78 -10.94 8.30
C SER A 110 -2.29 -12.39 8.38
N SER A 111 -1.70 -12.76 9.52
CA SER A 111 -1.47 -14.16 9.88
C SER A 111 -2.75 -14.95 10.19
N LEU A 112 -3.89 -14.26 10.36
CA LEU A 112 -5.22 -14.87 10.52
C LEU A 112 -5.91 -15.10 9.18
N SER A 113 -5.33 -14.61 8.09
CA SER A 113 -5.95 -14.61 6.77
C SER A 113 -6.21 -16.00 6.22
N LEU A 114 -7.14 -16.06 5.25
CA LEU A 114 -7.52 -17.28 4.57
C LEU A 114 -6.38 -17.84 3.71
N LEU A 115 -5.59 -16.98 3.06
CA LEU A 115 -4.41 -17.43 2.29
C LEU A 115 -3.36 -18.06 3.22
N PHE A 116 -3.04 -17.40 4.34
CA PHE A 116 -2.08 -17.95 5.30
C PHE A 116 -2.58 -19.29 5.86
N THR A 117 -3.84 -19.34 6.30
CA THR A 117 -4.41 -20.52 6.95
C THR A 117 -4.60 -21.69 5.97
N ASN A 118 -5.18 -21.44 4.80
CA ASN A 118 -5.65 -22.53 3.93
C ASN A 118 -4.61 -22.93 2.88
N VAL A 119 -3.82 -21.99 2.35
CA VAL A 119 -2.81 -22.29 1.30
C VAL A 119 -1.48 -22.72 1.92
N ARG A 120 -1.00 -21.96 2.91
CA ARG A 120 0.26 -22.25 3.60
C ARG A 120 0.09 -23.31 4.67
N GLU A 121 -0.73 -23.08 5.70
CA GLU A 121 -0.73 -23.97 6.87
C GLU A 121 -1.45 -25.31 6.59
N LYS A 122 -2.70 -25.28 6.10
CA LYS A 122 -3.48 -26.53 5.89
C LYS A 122 -3.04 -27.32 4.66
N ALA A 123 -2.88 -26.67 3.51
CA ALA A 123 -2.53 -27.36 2.27
C ALA A 123 -1.01 -27.61 2.14
N SER A 124 -0.17 -26.84 2.84
CA SER A 124 1.30 -26.93 2.75
C SER A 124 1.84 -26.80 1.33
N LEU A 125 1.14 -26.03 0.47
CA LEU A 125 1.51 -25.86 -0.95
C LEU A 125 2.35 -24.61 -1.21
N ALA A 126 2.41 -23.69 -0.23
CA ALA A 126 3.18 -22.49 -0.31
C ALA A 126 4.01 -22.27 0.94
N TYR A 127 5.28 -21.90 0.78
CA TYR A 127 6.17 -21.47 1.85
C TYR A 127 5.69 -20.17 2.49
N TYR A 128 5.08 -19.29 1.69
CA TYR A 128 4.34 -18.12 2.12
C TYR A 128 3.20 -17.86 1.12
N ALA A 129 2.10 -17.30 1.62
CA ALA A 129 1.00 -16.81 0.81
C ALA A 129 0.40 -15.60 1.55
N SER A 130 0.48 -14.42 0.92
CA SER A 130 0.00 -13.16 1.49
C SER A 130 -0.51 -12.24 0.40
N SER A 131 -1.27 -11.22 0.81
CA SER A 131 -1.65 -10.11 -0.05
C SER A 131 -1.06 -8.78 0.43
N MET A 132 -1.12 -7.77 -0.43
CA MET A 132 -0.92 -6.37 -0.09
C MET A 132 -1.82 -5.53 -0.98
N PHE A 133 -2.37 -4.45 -0.43
CA PHE A 133 -3.19 -3.49 -1.17
C PHE A 133 -2.48 -2.14 -1.33
N ASP A 134 -2.48 -1.62 -2.55
CA ASP A 134 -2.07 -0.26 -2.89
C ASP A 134 -3.29 0.54 -3.34
N ALA A 135 -3.81 1.35 -2.42
CA ALA A 135 -4.99 2.19 -2.65
C ALA A 135 -4.74 3.31 -3.68
N PHE A 136 -3.50 3.81 -3.81
CA PHE A 136 -3.18 4.86 -4.77
C PHE A 136 -3.20 4.36 -6.21
N ARG A 137 -3.08 3.04 -6.40
CA ARG A 137 -3.11 2.39 -7.73
C ARG A 137 -4.32 1.48 -7.94
N GLY A 138 -5.20 1.34 -6.96
CA GLY A 138 -6.31 0.39 -7.02
C GLY A 138 -5.85 -1.05 -7.26
N LEU A 139 -4.75 -1.46 -6.62
CA LEU A 139 -4.04 -2.71 -6.94
C LEU A 139 -3.88 -3.59 -5.71
N MET A 140 -4.39 -4.82 -5.78
CA MET A 140 -4.12 -5.86 -4.78
C MET A 140 -3.17 -6.91 -5.37
N LEU A 141 -2.07 -7.16 -4.67
CA LEU A 141 -1.03 -8.11 -5.08
C LEU A 141 -1.05 -9.30 -4.14
N VAL A 142 -1.22 -10.50 -4.69
CA VAL A 142 -1.00 -11.76 -3.96
C VAL A 142 0.38 -12.28 -4.34
N GLN A 143 1.17 -12.68 -3.35
CA GLN A 143 2.49 -13.24 -3.57
C GLN A 143 2.61 -14.60 -2.89
N THR A 144 3.16 -15.57 -3.63
CA THR A 144 3.39 -16.92 -3.10
C THR A 144 4.74 -17.48 -3.50
N GLY A 145 5.32 -18.27 -2.60
CA GLY A 145 6.48 -19.12 -2.87
C GLY A 145 6.06 -20.58 -2.89
N ILE A 146 6.21 -21.26 -4.03
CA ILE A 146 5.63 -22.60 -4.26
C ILE A 146 6.61 -23.55 -4.96
N GLU A 147 6.28 -24.83 -4.94
CA GLU A 147 6.82 -25.78 -5.92
C GLU A 147 6.19 -25.53 -7.29
N GLY A 148 7.00 -25.42 -8.34
CA GLY A 148 6.50 -25.01 -9.66
C GLY A 148 5.44 -25.94 -10.27
N LYS A 149 5.45 -27.22 -9.88
CA LYS A 149 4.45 -28.23 -10.29
C LYS A 149 3.06 -27.98 -9.69
N ASP A 150 2.98 -27.29 -8.55
CA ASP A 150 1.74 -27.11 -7.79
C ASP A 150 1.03 -25.78 -8.13
N ARG A 151 1.55 -25.04 -9.12
CA ARG A 151 1.02 -23.74 -9.57
C ARG A 151 -0.49 -23.73 -9.76
N GLN A 152 -1.03 -24.71 -10.46
CA GLN A 152 -2.46 -24.74 -10.76
C GLN A 152 -3.30 -24.92 -9.49
N GLN A 153 -2.89 -25.84 -8.62
CA GLN A 153 -3.57 -26.11 -7.36
C GLN A 153 -3.53 -24.89 -6.44
N VAL A 154 -2.41 -24.18 -6.38
CA VAL A 154 -2.28 -22.93 -5.62
C VAL A 154 -3.17 -21.83 -6.20
N ALA A 155 -3.21 -21.68 -7.53
CA ALA A 155 -4.08 -20.71 -8.20
C ALA A 155 -5.57 -20.97 -7.90
N ASP A 156 -5.98 -22.24 -7.89
CA ASP A 156 -7.33 -22.64 -7.56
C ASP A 156 -7.67 -22.31 -6.10
N LEU A 157 -6.78 -22.65 -5.15
CA LEU A 157 -6.99 -22.32 -3.74
C LEU A 157 -7.06 -20.81 -3.47
N ILE A 158 -6.20 -20.01 -4.12
CA ILE A 158 -6.25 -18.54 -4.00
C ILE A 158 -7.60 -18.02 -4.46
N ARG A 159 -8.09 -18.50 -5.61
CA ARG A 159 -9.41 -18.12 -6.14
C ARG A 159 -10.52 -18.51 -5.17
N ASP A 160 -10.46 -19.70 -4.59
CA ASP A 160 -11.45 -20.17 -3.62
C ASP A 160 -11.44 -19.30 -2.34
N GLN A 161 -10.26 -18.89 -1.87
CA GLN A 161 -10.15 -17.98 -0.71
C GLN A 161 -10.69 -16.59 -1.02
N LEU A 162 -10.43 -16.06 -2.22
CA LEU A 162 -11.00 -14.79 -2.65
C LEU A 162 -12.53 -14.87 -2.72
N ALA A 163 -13.07 -15.95 -3.28
CA ALA A 163 -14.51 -16.19 -3.33
C ALA A 163 -15.11 -16.27 -1.92
N ALA A 164 -14.45 -16.92 -0.98
CA ALA A 164 -14.89 -16.98 0.41
C ALA A 164 -14.96 -15.58 1.06
N VAL A 165 -13.98 -14.71 0.83
CA VAL A 165 -14.05 -13.32 1.32
C VAL A 165 -15.21 -12.55 0.68
N VAL A 166 -15.38 -12.66 -0.65
CA VAL A 166 -16.45 -11.97 -1.38
C VAL A 166 -17.84 -12.43 -0.94
N ASN A 167 -18.01 -13.73 -0.67
CA ASN A 167 -19.29 -14.31 -0.27
C ASN A 167 -19.58 -14.16 1.23
N GLY A 168 -18.61 -13.71 2.03
CA GLY A 168 -18.75 -13.65 3.49
C GLY A 168 -18.61 -15.01 4.18
N ASP A 169 -17.93 -15.98 3.55
CA ASP A 169 -17.74 -17.35 4.06
C ASP A 169 -16.61 -17.40 5.11
N PHE A 170 -16.75 -16.60 6.17
CA PHE A 170 -15.87 -16.54 7.33
C PHE A 170 -16.70 -16.31 8.60
N SER A 171 -16.12 -16.63 9.76
CA SER A 171 -16.84 -16.44 11.03
C SER A 171 -16.80 -14.99 11.50
N ASP A 172 -17.85 -14.58 12.22
CA ASP A 172 -17.88 -13.28 12.91
C ASP A 172 -16.71 -13.09 13.87
N ALA A 173 -16.26 -14.18 14.49
CA ALA A 173 -15.08 -14.18 15.37
C ALA A 173 -13.79 -13.85 14.60
N LEU A 174 -13.62 -14.41 13.39
CA LEU A 174 -12.47 -14.09 12.54
C LEU A 174 -12.53 -12.64 12.07
N LEU A 175 -13.70 -12.19 11.59
CA LEU A 175 -13.90 -10.80 11.19
C LEU A 175 -13.57 -9.84 12.33
N LYS A 176 -14.05 -10.12 13.54
CA LYS A 176 -13.75 -9.31 14.72
C LYS A 176 -12.25 -9.29 15.01
N ALA A 177 -11.59 -10.45 15.02
CA ALA A 177 -10.16 -10.54 15.31
C ALA A 177 -9.30 -9.78 14.28
N VAL A 178 -9.67 -9.84 13.00
CA VAL A 178 -9.02 -9.06 11.94
C VAL A 178 -9.21 -7.56 12.17
N LYS A 179 -10.43 -7.10 12.45
CA LYS A 179 -10.71 -5.68 12.75
C LYS A 179 -9.93 -5.20 13.98
N ASP A 180 -9.95 -5.97 15.06
CA ASP A 180 -9.18 -5.67 16.28
C ASP A 180 -7.68 -5.54 15.93
N GLY A 181 -7.14 -6.45 15.11
CA GLY A 181 -5.74 -6.40 14.66
C GLY A 181 -5.38 -5.16 13.85
N ILE A 182 -6.27 -4.71 12.95
CA ILE A 182 -6.11 -3.45 12.20
C ILE A 182 -6.04 -2.26 13.16
N LEU A 183 -6.95 -2.21 14.13
CA LEU A 183 -7.01 -1.13 15.12
C LEU A 183 -5.78 -1.12 16.02
N ASP A 184 -5.31 -2.28 16.47
CA ASP A 184 -4.12 -2.41 17.31
C ASP A 184 -2.86 -1.99 16.55
N HIS A 185 -2.71 -2.42 15.29
CA HIS A 185 -1.59 -2.00 14.45
C HIS A 185 -1.62 -0.48 14.22
N GLN A 186 -2.79 0.07 13.89
CA GLN A 186 -2.94 1.51 13.70
C GLN A 186 -2.57 2.25 14.99
N ARG A 187 -3.06 1.80 16.15
CA ARG A 187 -2.76 2.42 17.45
C ARG A 187 -1.26 2.41 17.75
N ALA A 188 -0.59 1.28 17.53
CA ALA A 188 0.86 1.18 17.69
C ALA A 188 1.61 2.13 16.73
N ALA A 189 1.07 2.40 15.55
CA ALA A 189 1.68 3.33 14.61
C ALA A 189 1.68 4.79 15.11
N TYR A 190 0.70 5.21 15.92
CA TYR A 190 0.67 6.55 16.51
C TYR A 190 1.83 6.84 17.48
N ASP A 191 2.49 5.81 18.01
CA ASP A 191 3.69 5.97 18.84
C ASP A 191 4.94 6.33 18.01
N SER A 192 4.84 6.30 16.67
CA SER A 192 5.93 6.63 15.76
C SER A 192 5.86 8.08 15.30
N PRO A 193 6.87 8.93 15.64
CA PRO A 193 6.97 10.28 15.10
C PRO A 193 6.90 10.32 13.57
N ARG A 194 7.49 9.33 12.90
CA ARG A 194 7.48 9.21 11.43
C ARG A 194 6.07 8.98 10.90
N PHE A 195 5.28 8.16 11.58
CA PHE A 195 3.89 7.92 11.18
C PHE A 195 3.08 9.20 11.29
N LEU A 196 3.18 9.92 12.42
CA LEU A 196 2.48 11.18 12.65
C LEU A 196 2.87 12.25 11.60
N THR A 197 4.15 12.38 11.26
CA THR A 197 4.58 13.31 10.20
C THR A 197 4.04 12.92 8.82
N ASN A 198 3.98 11.63 8.52
CA ASN A 198 3.42 11.14 7.26
C ASN A 198 1.89 11.30 7.22
N GLN A 199 1.20 11.14 8.35
CA GLN A 199 -0.24 11.33 8.45
C GLN A 199 -0.62 12.77 8.12
N ALA A 200 0.11 13.75 8.64
CA ALA A 200 -0.12 15.17 8.30
C ALA A 200 0.05 15.42 6.79
N LEU A 201 1.03 14.78 6.15
CA LEU A 201 1.18 14.83 4.70
C LEU A 201 -0.01 14.19 3.98
N TYR A 202 -0.46 13.01 4.41
CA TYR A 202 -1.60 12.34 3.79
C TYR A 202 -2.90 13.15 3.93
N GLN A 203 -3.14 13.80 5.07
CA GLN A 203 -4.30 14.67 5.28
C GLN A 203 -4.29 15.89 4.34
N LEU A 204 -3.11 16.41 4.01
CA LEU A 204 -2.96 17.47 3.01
C LEU A 204 -3.23 16.97 1.58
N LEU A 205 -2.78 15.75 1.27
CA LEU A 205 -2.87 15.17 -0.07
C LEU A 205 -4.22 14.50 -0.39
N VAL A 206 -4.93 14.02 0.64
CA VAL A 206 -6.15 13.22 0.52
C VAL A 206 -7.22 13.81 1.45
N PRO A 207 -8.19 14.59 0.92
CA PRO A 207 -9.19 15.28 1.74
C PRO A 207 -10.03 14.36 2.64
N ASP A 208 -10.31 13.13 2.19
CA ASP A 208 -11.13 12.17 2.93
C ASP A 208 -10.36 11.37 3.99
N ALA A 209 -9.04 11.58 4.12
CA ALA A 209 -8.21 10.87 5.08
C ALA A 209 -8.68 11.14 6.53
N PRO A 210 -8.70 10.11 7.40
CA PRO A 210 -9.10 10.27 8.79
C PRO A 210 -8.13 11.21 9.54
N GLN A 211 -8.70 12.12 10.33
CA GLN A 211 -7.92 13.15 11.02
C GLN A 211 -7.20 12.62 12.25
N ASN A 212 -7.70 11.52 12.83
CA ASN A 212 -7.20 10.93 14.06
C ASN A 212 -7.55 9.43 14.15
N PHE A 213 -7.13 8.79 15.23
CA PHE A 213 -7.36 7.37 15.47
C PHE A 213 -8.85 7.05 15.58
N ASP A 214 -9.64 7.89 16.26
CA ASP A 214 -11.06 7.60 16.51
C ASP A 214 -11.87 7.64 15.21
N GLU A 215 -11.59 8.60 14.32
CA GLU A 215 -12.20 8.66 12.99
C GLU A 215 -11.83 7.46 12.12
N PHE A 216 -10.57 7.00 12.19
CA PHE A 216 -10.16 5.77 11.51
C PHE A 216 -10.90 4.56 12.10
N ALA A 217 -10.95 4.46 13.43
CA ALA A 217 -11.54 3.33 14.14
C ALA A 217 -13.06 3.21 13.91
N GLN A 218 -13.77 4.33 13.72
CA GLN A 218 -15.19 4.32 13.36
C GLN A 218 -15.47 3.75 11.95
N ARG A 219 -14.46 3.75 11.06
CA ARG A 219 -14.60 3.24 9.69
C ARG A 219 -14.32 1.73 9.58
N ILE A 220 -13.58 1.16 10.54
CA ILE A 220 -13.24 -0.27 10.62
C ILE A 220 -14.36 -1.06 11.29
#